data_AF-A0A1D7YHK6-F1
#
_entry.id   AF-A0A1D7YHK6-F1
#
_cell.length_a   1.000
_cell.length_b   1.000
_cell.length_c   1.000
_cell.angle_alpha   90.00
_cell.angle_beta   90.00
_cell.angle_gamma   90.00
#
_symmetry.space_group_name_H-M   'P 1'
#
loop_
_entity.id
_entity.type
_entity.pdbx_description
1 polymer ?
#
loop_
_entity_poly.entity_id
_entity_poly.type
_entity_poly.pdbx_seq_one_letter_code
_entity_poly.pdbx_strand_id
1 'polypeptide(L)'
;MRPVKATATALTAAFAAGVASVAAGRLASDAALKAPAGRPLPTEPRLTVHGTAAGQITLTRDLASLRPGTYGLAGDGSHAIVGPVLEAARHPADAVVRRLERVTHGTLAPGDAVWLTPNLYVGDPGTALGLDHADIDVPGELGELPAWFVPGARDTWVIAVHGLGTTREQAMNLMAPLHARRVPVLALAYRGDLGAPRPPDGLNHLGETEWRDLDAAIRYALRYGARRVVLLGWSTGATMALRAAEHSAVRERITGLVLDSPVLSWEATLRALARARHTPPPLLPLAVRAAQGRAGLHADRVAEITHPDRLAVPTLIFHGPDDQVAPWELSRRLARRRGDLVTLHTVPRAPHAAMWNADPEEYQERLRRFLTPLV
;
A
#
# COMPACT_ATOMS: atom_id res chain seq x y z
N MET A 1 23.58 55.68 10.91
CA MET A 1 22.68 55.22 9.82
C MET A 1 23.14 53.98 9.04
N ARG A 2 24.40 53.50 9.15
CA ARG A 2 24.87 52.26 8.51
C ARG A 2 24.42 50.91 9.14
N PRO A 3 24.23 50.77 10.48
CA PRO A 3 23.86 49.46 11.04
C PRO A 3 22.40 49.08 10.75
N VAL A 4 21.49 50.05 10.68
CA VAL A 4 20.05 49.81 10.45
C VAL A 4 19.77 49.24 9.04
N LYS A 5 20.50 49.70 8.01
CA LYS A 5 20.36 49.15 6.64
C LYS A 5 20.92 47.72 6.54
N ALA A 6 22.02 47.42 7.22
CA ALA A 6 22.59 46.06 7.25
C ALA A 6 21.64 45.07 7.95
N THR A 7 21.03 45.48 9.08
CA THR A 7 20.05 44.67 9.79
C THR A 7 18.77 44.45 8.99
N ALA A 8 18.27 45.47 8.28
CA ALA A 8 17.08 45.34 7.43
C ALA A 8 17.31 44.40 6.24
N THR A 9 18.47 44.47 5.57
CA THR A 9 18.83 43.57 4.48
C THR A 9 19.03 42.13 4.98
N ALA A 10 19.67 41.94 6.14
CA ALA A 10 19.82 40.62 6.77
C ALA A 10 18.47 40.02 7.17
N LEU A 11 17.55 40.81 7.74
CA LEU A 11 16.19 40.37 8.06
C LEU A 11 15.38 40.01 6.82
N THR A 12 15.51 40.78 5.74
CA THR A 12 14.82 40.51 4.47
C THR A 12 15.36 39.24 3.81
N ALA A 13 16.68 39.05 3.82
CA ALA A 13 17.31 37.83 3.30
C ALA A 13 16.96 36.59 4.15
N ALA A 14 16.94 36.72 5.48
CA ALA A 14 16.51 35.65 6.38
C ALA A 14 15.02 35.31 6.20
N PHE A 15 14.17 36.31 5.99
CA PHE A 15 12.74 36.12 5.72
C PHE A 15 12.51 35.46 4.36
N ALA A 16 13.19 35.92 3.31
CA ALA A 16 13.12 35.33 1.98
C ALA A 16 13.64 33.89 1.96
N ALA A 17 14.75 33.61 2.66
CA ALA A 17 15.28 32.26 2.86
C ALA A 17 14.30 31.38 3.66
N GLY A 18 13.63 31.94 4.67
CA GLY A 18 12.58 31.27 5.43
C GLY A 18 11.37 30.89 4.57
N VAL A 19 10.86 31.83 3.76
CA VAL A 19 9.73 31.60 2.84
C VAL A 19 10.09 30.55 1.78
N ALA A 20 11.29 30.64 1.18
CA ALA A 20 11.77 29.67 0.20
C ALA A 20 11.90 28.26 0.81
N SER A 21 12.39 28.16 2.06
CA SER A 21 12.51 26.89 2.78
C SER A 21 11.14 26.27 3.08
N VAL A 22 10.15 27.08 3.46
CA VAL A 22 8.77 26.62 3.68
C VAL A 22 8.13 26.15 2.38
N ALA A 23 8.32 26.88 1.28
CA ALA A 23 7.82 26.49 -0.03
C ALA A 23 8.45 25.17 -0.52
N ALA A 24 9.76 25.02 -0.37
CA ALA A 24 10.49 23.80 -0.72
C ALA A 24 10.03 22.60 0.12
N GLY A 25 9.85 22.77 1.43
CA GLY A 25 9.29 21.75 2.31
C GLY A 25 7.87 21.34 1.93
N ARG A 26 7.02 22.30 1.55
CA ARG A 26 5.65 22.03 1.08
C ARG A 26 5.64 21.26 -0.23
N LEU A 27 6.47 21.62 -1.20
CA LEU A 27 6.57 20.92 -2.48
C LEU A 27 7.03 19.47 -2.29
N ALA A 28 8.04 19.25 -1.45
CA ALA A 28 8.53 17.90 -1.13
C ALA A 28 7.48 17.06 -0.37
N SER A 29 6.77 17.67 0.58
CA SER A 29 5.66 17.02 1.30
C SER A 29 4.50 16.69 0.38
N ASP A 30 4.12 17.61 -0.51
CA ASP A 30 3.05 17.38 -1.49
C ASP A 30 3.42 16.26 -2.44
N ALA A 31 4.66 16.26 -2.95
CA ALA A 31 5.15 15.18 -3.79
C ALA A 31 5.02 13.84 -3.08
N ALA A 32 5.31 13.76 -1.78
CA ALA A 32 5.20 12.52 -1.00
C ALA A 32 3.74 12.09 -0.73
N LEU A 33 2.86 13.03 -0.35
CA LEU A 33 1.51 12.76 0.14
C LEU A 33 0.42 12.79 -0.94
N LYS A 34 0.66 13.45 -2.08
CA LYS A 34 -0.21 13.38 -3.26
C LYS A 34 0.25 12.23 -4.13
N ALA A 35 -0.23 11.03 -3.82
CA ALA A 35 0.01 9.83 -4.60
C ALA A 35 -1.26 9.50 -5.42
N PRO A 36 -1.38 9.99 -6.67
CA PRO A 36 -2.51 9.64 -7.51
C PRO A 36 -2.51 8.12 -7.75
N ALA A 37 -3.71 7.53 -7.73
CA ALA A 37 -3.90 6.12 -8.05
C ALA A 37 -3.44 5.79 -9.48
N GLY A 38 -3.05 4.53 -9.70
CA GLY A 38 -2.72 4.00 -11.02
C GLY A 38 -1.32 4.34 -11.54
N ARG A 39 -0.48 4.98 -10.72
CA ARG A 39 0.96 5.11 -11.00
C ARG A 39 1.75 4.26 -10.00
N PRO A 40 2.80 3.55 -10.43
CA PRO A 40 3.65 2.81 -9.51
C PRO A 40 4.24 3.78 -8.47
N LEU A 41 4.50 3.26 -7.27
CA LEU A 41 5.25 4.01 -6.28
C LEU A 41 6.61 4.42 -6.87
N PRO A 42 7.16 5.58 -6.47
CA PRO A 42 8.40 6.13 -7.05
C PRO A 42 9.65 5.26 -6.80
N THR A 43 9.49 4.12 -6.12
CA THR A 43 10.52 3.12 -5.85
C THR A 43 10.66 2.09 -6.97
N GLU A 44 9.71 2.00 -7.90
CA GLU A 44 9.78 1.06 -9.02
C GLU A 44 10.51 1.66 -10.23
N PRO A 45 11.55 0.98 -10.74
CA PRO A 45 12.28 1.47 -11.90
C PRO A 45 11.45 1.30 -13.17
N ARG A 46 11.65 2.21 -14.12
CA ARG A 46 11.12 2.07 -15.48
C ARG A 46 11.94 1.00 -16.21
N LEU A 47 11.26 -0.02 -16.72
CA LEU A 47 11.82 -1.07 -17.56
C LEU A 47 11.45 -0.82 -19.03
N THR A 48 12.18 -1.44 -19.95
CA THR A 48 11.84 -1.45 -21.37
C THR A 48 11.51 -2.85 -21.83
N VAL A 49 10.45 -2.99 -22.63
CA VAL A 49 10.14 -4.22 -23.35
C VAL A 49 11.13 -4.36 -24.51
N HIS A 50 11.85 -5.48 -24.58
CA HIS A 50 12.72 -5.81 -25.73
C HIS A 50 12.00 -6.67 -26.75
N GLY A 51 10.97 -7.41 -26.32
CA GLY A 51 10.13 -8.21 -27.22
C GLY A 51 9.22 -9.16 -26.47
N THR A 52 8.29 -9.75 -27.21
CA THR A 52 7.36 -10.76 -26.74
C THR A 52 7.44 -11.99 -27.64
N ALA A 53 7.22 -13.16 -27.06
CA ALA A 53 7.10 -14.43 -27.77
C ALA A 53 6.02 -15.28 -27.08
N ALA A 54 5.74 -16.49 -27.59
CA ALA A 54 4.70 -17.36 -27.03
C ALA A 54 4.92 -17.62 -25.53
N GLY A 55 4.06 -17.02 -24.70
CA GLY A 55 4.15 -17.08 -23.24
C GLY A 55 5.41 -16.46 -22.65
N GLN A 56 6.09 -15.54 -23.35
CA GLN A 56 7.33 -14.91 -22.90
C GLN A 56 7.32 -13.41 -23.14
N ILE A 57 7.94 -12.68 -22.21
CA ILE A 57 8.28 -11.28 -22.37
C ILE A 57 9.72 -11.03 -21.97
N THR A 58 10.46 -10.33 -22.83
CA THR A 58 11.85 -9.94 -22.60
C THR A 58 11.86 -8.49 -22.13
N LEU A 59 12.43 -8.25 -20.95
CA LEU A 59 12.54 -6.95 -20.32
C LEU A 59 14.02 -6.58 -20.11
N THR A 60 14.29 -5.29 -19.95
CA THR A 60 15.61 -4.81 -19.53
C THR A 60 16.01 -5.47 -18.23
N ARG A 61 17.24 -5.96 -18.16
CA ARG A 61 17.80 -6.54 -16.93
C ARG A 61 17.98 -5.45 -15.89
N ASP A 62 17.27 -5.61 -14.80
CA ASP A 62 17.31 -4.76 -13.62
C ASP A 62 17.03 -5.64 -12.40
N LEU A 63 17.39 -5.18 -11.20
CA LEU A 63 17.05 -5.90 -9.97
C LEU A 63 15.53 -6.12 -9.83
N ALA A 64 14.71 -5.18 -10.30
CA ALA A 64 13.26 -5.33 -10.32
C ALA A 64 12.79 -6.44 -11.27
N SER A 65 13.32 -6.50 -12.49
CA SER A 65 12.91 -7.48 -13.49
C SER A 65 13.41 -8.90 -13.19
N LEU A 66 14.38 -9.04 -12.27
CA LEU A 66 14.89 -10.31 -11.75
C LEU A 66 14.12 -10.84 -10.51
N ARG A 67 13.17 -10.08 -9.95
CA ARG A 67 12.44 -10.49 -8.73
C ARG A 67 11.67 -11.80 -8.94
N PRO A 68 11.63 -12.69 -7.93
CA PRO A 68 10.86 -13.94 -8.02
C PRO A 68 9.35 -13.65 -8.06
N GLY A 69 8.58 -14.64 -8.50
CA GLY A 69 7.12 -14.60 -8.40
C GLY A 69 6.40 -13.91 -9.55
N THR A 70 5.21 -13.38 -9.27
CA THR A 70 4.26 -12.87 -10.27
C THR A 70 3.82 -11.44 -9.98
N TYR A 71 3.73 -10.64 -11.04
CA TYR A 71 3.46 -9.21 -10.95
C TYR A 71 2.54 -8.76 -12.06
N GLY A 72 1.78 -7.69 -11.80
CA GLY A 72 1.23 -6.90 -12.88
C GLY A 72 2.37 -6.18 -13.59
N LEU A 73 2.28 -6.05 -14.90
CA LEU A 73 3.18 -5.27 -15.74
C LEU A 73 2.35 -4.16 -16.37
N ALA A 74 2.49 -2.94 -15.86
CA ALA A 74 1.75 -1.78 -16.32
C ALA A 74 2.61 -0.97 -17.30
N GLY A 75 2.01 -0.54 -18.41
CA GLY A 75 2.59 0.39 -19.38
C GLY A 75 1.62 1.53 -19.67
N ASP A 76 1.94 2.33 -20.69
CA ASP A 76 1.03 3.36 -21.17
C ASP A 76 -0.15 2.73 -21.92
N GLY A 77 -1.33 2.69 -21.29
CA GLY A 77 -2.52 2.06 -21.86
C GLY A 77 -2.42 0.54 -22.04
N SER A 78 -1.47 -0.12 -21.37
CA SER A 78 -1.28 -1.57 -21.44
C SER A 78 -1.11 -2.19 -20.05
N HIS A 79 -1.59 -3.42 -19.91
CA HIS A 79 -1.40 -4.23 -18.71
C HIS A 79 -1.26 -5.70 -19.06
N ALA A 80 -0.29 -6.36 -18.43
CA ALA A 80 -0.13 -7.80 -18.50
C ALA A 80 0.14 -8.40 -17.12
N ILE A 81 -0.05 -9.71 -17.01
CA ILE A 81 0.39 -10.52 -15.88
C ILE A 81 1.65 -11.24 -16.30
N VAL A 82 2.72 -11.05 -15.53
CA VAL A 82 4.00 -11.73 -15.73
C VAL A 82 4.29 -12.65 -14.56
N GLY A 83 4.74 -13.87 -14.88
CA GLY A 83 5.16 -14.87 -13.91
C GLY A 83 6.67 -14.80 -13.63
N PRO A 84 7.28 -15.92 -13.19
CA PRO A 84 8.69 -15.97 -12.80
C PRO A 84 9.64 -15.77 -13.98
N VAL A 85 10.91 -15.51 -13.65
CA VAL A 85 12.03 -15.49 -14.60
C VAL A 85 12.22 -16.89 -15.20
N LEU A 86 12.44 -16.94 -16.51
CA LEU A 86 12.69 -18.17 -17.25
C LEU A 86 14.20 -18.36 -17.46
N GLU A 87 14.86 -18.98 -16.47
CA GLU A 87 16.33 -19.16 -16.45
C GLU A 87 16.90 -19.88 -17.69
N ALA A 88 16.12 -20.77 -18.32
CA ALA A 88 16.54 -21.51 -19.50
C ALA A 88 16.34 -20.76 -20.83
N ALA A 89 15.69 -19.59 -20.82
CA ALA A 89 15.41 -18.84 -22.03
C ALA A 89 16.68 -18.13 -22.53
N ARG A 90 16.94 -18.20 -23.85
CA ARG A 90 18.06 -17.47 -24.45
C ARG A 90 17.73 -15.99 -24.55
N HIS A 91 18.62 -15.14 -24.05
CA HIS A 91 18.50 -13.69 -24.11
C HIS A 91 19.89 -13.03 -24.07
N PRO A 92 20.03 -11.78 -24.53
CA PRO A 92 21.28 -11.04 -24.35
C PRO A 92 21.54 -10.72 -22.86
N ALA A 93 22.77 -10.34 -22.54
CA ALA A 93 23.21 -10.14 -21.15
C ALA A 93 22.47 -8.99 -20.43
N ASP A 94 22.03 -8.00 -21.18
CA ASP A 94 21.29 -6.81 -20.72
C ASP A 94 19.78 -7.04 -20.61
N ALA A 95 19.31 -8.29 -20.80
CA ALA A 95 17.90 -8.64 -20.74
C ALA A 95 17.60 -9.77 -19.73
N VAL A 96 16.33 -9.87 -19.39
CA VAL A 96 15.73 -10.99 -18.67
C VAL A 96 14.44 -11.42 -19.36
N VAL A 97 14.18 -12.72 -19.41
CA VAL A 97 12.94 -13.27 -19.95
C VAL A 97 12.06 -13.72 -18.80
N ARG A 98 10.81 -13.29 -18.78
CA ARG A 98 9.79 -13.73 -17.83
C ARG A 98 8.68 -14.48 -18.55
N ARG A 99 7.97 -15.33 -17.80
CA ARG A 99 6.70 -15.91 -18.25
C ARG A 99 5.70 -14.78 -18.48
N LEU A 100 5.12 -14.69 -19.67
CA LEU A 100 3.98 -13.84 -19.94
C LEU A 100 2.72 -14.71 -19.80
N GLU A 101 1.98 -14.52 -18.71
CA GLU A 101 0.78 -15.32 -18.43
C GLU A 101 -0.40 -14.85 -19.28
N ARG A 102 -0.62 -13.53 -19.32
CA ARG A 102 -1.74 -12.92 -20.04
C ARG A 102 -1.49 -11.45 -20.29
N VAL A 103 -1.82 -10.96 -21.49
CA VAL A 103 -2.04 -9.52 -21.72
C VAL A 103 -3.49 -9.22 -21.40
N THR A 104 -3.74 -8.40 -20.39
CA THR A 104 -5.10 -8.11 -19.89
C THR A 104 -5.77 -7.01 -20.71
N HIS A 105 -5.01 -5.99 -21.11
CA HIS A 105 -5.45 -4.96 -22.05
C HIS A 105 -4.26 -4.32 -22.76
N GLY A 106 -4.51 -3.72 -23.93
CA GLY A 106 -3.47 -3.08 -24.74
C GLY A 106 -2.52 -4.06 -25.41
N THR A 107 -1.38 -3.55 -25.86
CA THR A 107 -0.31 -4.32 -26.51
C THR A 107 1.04 -4.00 -25.87
N LEU A 108 1.99 -4.94 -25.94
CA LEU A 108 3.36 -4.76 -25.46
C LEU A 108 4.32 -4.94 -26.64
N ALA A 109 4.89 -3.84 -27.10
CA ALA A 109 5.81 -3.76 -28.23
C ALA A 109 7.26 -3.48 -27.76
N PRO A 110 8.27 -3.88 -28.55
CA PRO A 110 9.65 -3.47 -28.28
C PRO A 110 9.79 -1.94 -28.17
N GLY A 111 10.46 -1.47 -27.12
CA GLY A 111 10.63 -0.05 -26.81
C GLY A 111 9.64 0.50 -25.79
N ASP A 112 8.54 -0.22 -25.52
CA ASP A 112 7.54 0.23 -24.56
C ASP A 112 8.13 0.37 -23.16
N ALA A 113 7.78 1.47 -22.49
CA ALA A 113 8.10 1.71 -21.09
C ALA A 113 7.07 1.02 -20.19
N VAL A 114 7.55 0.19 -19.27
CA VAL A 114 6.70 -0.59 -18.37
C VAL A 114 7.25 -0.62 -16.94
N TRP A 115 6.39 -0.94 -15.98
CA TRP A 115 6.71 -1.08 -14.56
C TRP A 115 6.07 -2.34 -13.99
N LEU A 116 6.78 -2.99 -13.07
CA LEU A 116 6.17 -4.03 -12.25
C LEU A 116 5.32 -3.38 -11.16
N THR A 117 4.14 -3.95 -10.91
CA THR A 117 3.22 -3.50 -9.87
C THR A 117 2.75 -4.69 -9.01
N PRO A 118 2.57 -4.49 -7.70
CA PRO A 118 1.95 -5.51 -6.84
C PRO A 118 0.51 -5.84 -7.25
N ASN A 119 -0.20 -4.89 -7.85
CA ASN A 119 -1.58 -5.05 -8.29
C ASN A 119 -1.60 -5.97 -9.54
N LEU A 120 -1.95 -7.25 -9.36
CA LEU A 120 -1.89 -8.24 -10.44
C LEU A 120 -3.05 -8.10 -11.41
N TYR A 121 -4.19 -7.61 -10.93
CA TYR A 121 -5.43 -7.51 -11.68
C TYR A 121 -5.88 -6.06 -11.78
N VAL A 122 -6.53 -5.72 -12.89
CA VAL A 122 -7.11 -4.40 -13.16
C VAL A 122 -8.57 -4.57 -13.59
N GLY A 123 -9.42 -3.61 -13.25
CA GLY A 123 -10.87 -3.72 -13.45
C GLY A 123 -11.60 -4.09 -12.15
N ASP A 124 -12.64 -4.91 -12.26
CA ASP A 124 -13.49 -5.32 -11.14
C ASP A 124 -13.42 -6.83 -10.87
N PRO A 125 -13.91 -7.33 -9.71
CA PRO A 125 -13.86 -8.76 -9.40
C PRO A 125 -14.58 -9.66 -10.40
N GLY A 126 -15.64 -9.17 -11.06
CA GLY A 126 -16.39 -9.94 -12.04
C GLY A 126 -15.61 -10.10 -13.33
N THR A 127 -15.14 -9.00 -13.91
CA THR A 127 -14.41 -9.01 -15.19
C THR A 127 -13.01 -9.59 -15.07
N ALA A 128 -12.31 -9.34 -13.96
CA ALA A 128 -10.93 -9.77 -13.77
C ALA A 128 -10.80 -11.19 -13.21
N LEU A 129 -11.72 -11.61 -12.34
CA LEU A 129 -11.64 -12.89 -11.61
C LEU A 129 -12.83 -13.84 -11.86
N GLY A 130 -13.89 -13.40 -12.55
CA GLY A 130 -15.11 -14.17 -12.72
C GLY A 130 -15.91 -14.34 -11.43
N LEU A 131 -15.76 -13.41 -10.48
CA LEU A 131 -16.45 -13.45 -9.19
C LEU A 131 -17.70 -12.58 -9.18
N ASP A 132 -18.81 -13.15 -8.74
CA ASP A 132 -20.00 -12.37 -8.39
C ASP A 132 -19.63 -11.37 -7.28
N HIS A 133 -19.98 -10.10 -7.48
CA HIS A 133 -19.74 -9.05 -6.52
C HIS A 133 -20.85 -7.99 -6.60
N ALA A 134 -20.97 -7.19 -5.54
CA ALA A 134 -21.81 -6.01 -5.51
C ALA A 134 -20.93 -4.76 -5.31
N ASP A 135 -21.24 -3.70 -6.06
CA ASP A 135 -20.80 -2.34 -5.72
C ASP A 135 -21.64 -1.83 -4.55
N ILE A 136 -20.96 -1.35 -3.51
CA ILE A 136 -21.55 -0.93 -2.25
C ILE A 136 -21.04 0.46 -1.90
N ASP A 137 -21.94 1.35 -1.50
CA ASP A 137 -21.58 2.64 -0.92
C ASP A 137 -21.66 2.57 0.61
N VAL A 138 -20.49 2.56 1.25
CA VAL A 138 -20.37 2.57 2.70
C VAL A 138 -20.54 4.01 3.22
N PRO A 139 -21.49 4.30 4.12
CA PRO A 139 -21.64 5.65 4.65
C PRO A 139 -20.46 6.03 5.55
N GLY A 140 -19.60 6.92 5.08
CA GLY A 140 -18.43 7.45 5.79
C GLY A 140 -18.66 8.83 6.42
N GLU A 141 -17.68 9.31 7.16
CA GLU A 141 -17.69 10.63 7.82
C GLU A 141 -17.80 11.79 6.83
N LEU A 142 -17.14 11.68 5.68
CA LEU A 142 -17.06 12.74 4.66
C LEU A 142 -18.02 12.53 3.48
N GLY A 143 -18.78 11.43 3.48
CA GLY A 143 -19.62 10.99 2.37
C GLY A 143 -19.53 9.49 2.12
N GLU A 144 -20.12 9.04 1.01
CA GLU A 144 -20.16 7.64 0.61
C GLU A 144 -18.77 7.13 0.20
N LEU A 145 -18.45 5.91 0.63
CA LEU A 145 -17.17 5.26 0.39
C LEU A 145 -17.41 4.03 -0.48
N PRO A 146 -17.07 4.07 -1.77
CA PRO A 146 -17.32 2.95 -2.66
C PRO A 146 -16.49 1.70 -2.27
N ALA A 147 -17.14 0.55 -2.28
CA ALA A 147 -16.53 -0.73 -1.93
C ALA A 147 -17.05 -1.84 -2.83
N TRP A 148 -16.24 -2.88 -2.99
CA TRP A 148 -16.71 -4.15 -3.57
C TRP A 148 -17.01 -5.14 -2.47
N PHE A 149 -18.19 -5.75 -2.54
CA PHE A 149 -18.56 -6.87 -1.67
C PHE A 149 -18.61 -8.17 -2.48
N VAL A 150 -17.71 -9.09 -2.16
CA VAL A 150 -17.73 -10.47 -2.67
C VAL A 150 -18.39 -11.35 -1.61
N PRO A 151 -19.53 -11.99 -1.91
CA PRO A 151 -20.30 -12.74 -0.93
C PRO A 151 -19.59 -14.01 -0.46
N GLY A 152 -19.96 -14.47 0.74
CA GLY A 152 -19.48 -15.72 1.34
C GLY A 152 -20.47 -16.22 2.38
N ALA A 153 -20.26 -17.44 2.88
CA ALA A 153 -21.15 -18.09 3.86
C ALA A 153 -20.65 -17.99 5.31
N ARG A 154 -19.42 -17.50 5.54
CA ARG A 154 -18.89 -17.30 6.90
C ARG A 154 -19.49 -16.06 7.56
N ASP A 155 -19.58 -16.09 8.88
CA ASP A 155 -20.02 -14.96 9.70
C ASP A 155 -18.87 -13.99 10.05
N THR A 156 -17.61 -14.41 9.87
CA THR A 156 -16.45 -13.53 9.88
C THR A 156 -16.17 -12.99 8.48
N TRP A 157 -16.20 -11.67 8.33
CA TRP A 157 -15.86 -10.99 7.07
C TRP A 157 -14.39 -10.56 7.06
N VAL A 158 -13.76 -10.55 5.89
CA VAL A 158 -12.48 -9.88 5.69
C VAL A 158 -12.74 -8.51 5.08
N ILE A 159 -12.23 -7.46 5.73
CA ILE A 159 -12.25 -6.10 5.18
C ILE A 159 -10.85 -5.79 4.66
N ALA A 160 -10.75 -5.63 3.34
CA ALA A 160 -9.49 -5.41 2.64
C ALA A 160 -9.29 -3.91 2.37
N VAL A 161 -8.12 -3.40 2.73
CA VAL A 161 -7.78 -1.98 2.66
C VAL A 161 -6.42 -1.80 2.02
N HIS A 162 -6.43 -1.17 0.85
CA HIS A 162 -5.24 -0.99 0.04
C HIS A 162 -4.28 0.07 0.60
N GLY A 163 -3.08 0.12 0.02
CA GLY A 163 -2.06 1.11 0.34
C GLY A 163 -2.21 2.44 -0.40
N LEU A 164 -1.27 3.34 -0.12
CA LEU A 164 -1.13 4.62 -0.81
C LEU A 164 -0.77 4.42 -2.30
N GLY A 165 -1.43 5.17 -3.19
CA GLY A 165 -1.12 5.18 -4.63
C GLY A 165 -1.66 3.98 -5.41
N THR A 166 -2.43 3.11 -4.77
CA THR A 166 -3.16 2.01 -5.38
C THR A 166 -4.66 2.19 -5.13
N THR A 167 -5.47 1.16 -5.36
CA THR A 167 -6.92 1.17 -5.25
C THR A 167 -7.39 -0.15 -4.65
N ARG A 168 -8.70 -0.30 -4.42
CA ARG A 168 -9.33 -1.55 -4.01
C ARG A 168 -9.05 -2.74 -4.95
N GLU A 169 -8.53 -2.50 -6.15
CA GLU A 169 -8.00 -3.55 -7.04
C GLU A 169 -6.90 -4.39 -6.37
N GLN A 170 -6.09 -3.81 -5.46
CA GLN A 170 -5.03 -4.54 -4.77
C GLN A 170 -5.56 -5.77 -4.02
N ALA A 171 -6.79 -5.70 -3.53
CA ALA A 171 -7.44 -6.81 -2.85
C ALA A 171 -7.75 -8.01 -3.77
N MET A 172 -7.85 -7.80 -5.09
CA MET A 172 -8.17 -8.87 -6.05
C MET A 172 -7.16 -10.01 -6.05
N ASN A 173 -5.89 -9.74 -5.72
CA ASN A 173 -4.87 -10.78 -5.55
C ASN A 173 -5.28 -11.87 -4.54
N LEU A 174 -6.09 -11.50 -3.54
CA LEU A 174 -6.54 -12.40 -2.47
C LEU A 174 -8.03 -12.72 -2.50
N MET A 175 -8.83 -12.07 -3.35
CA MET A 175 -10.28 -12.30 -3.42
C MET A 175 -10.62 -13.74 -3.83
N ALA A 176 -9.99 -14.27 -4.89
CA ALA A 176 -10.25 -15.63 -5.34
C ALA A 176 -9.97 -16.70 -4.26
N PRO A 177 -8.79 -16.74 -3.59
CA PRO A 177 -8.55 -17.72 -2.54
C PRO A 177 -9.42 -17.52 -1.28
N LEU A 178 -9.82 -16.28 -0.95
CA LEU A 178 -10.76 -16.02 0.14
C LEU A 178 -12.19 -16.50 -0.21
N HIS A 179 -12.64 -16.21 -1.42
CA HIS A 179 -13.95 -16.63 -1.94
C HIS A 179 -14.05 -18.16 -2.02
N ALA A 180 -12.99 -18.85 -2.47
CA ALA A 180 -12.95 -20.32 -2.48
C ALA A 180 -13.15 -20.95 -1.09
N ARG A 181 -12.84 -20.21 -0.02
CA ARG A 181 -13.07 -20.60 1.39
C ARG A 181 -14.41 -20.11 1.94
N ARG A 182 -15.23 -19.51 1.09
CA ARG A 182 -16.54 -18.91 1.38
C ARG A 182 -16.46 -17.76 2.40
N VAL A 183 -15.32 -17.08 2.49
CA VAL A 183 -15.12 -15.92 3.36
C VAL A 183 -15.62 -14.67 2.62
N PRO A 184 -16.62 -13.94 3.17
CA PRO A 184 -17.03 -12.67 2.57
C PRO A 184 -15.90 -11.65 2.60
N VAL A 185 -15.75 -10.90 1.50
CA VAL A 185 -14.71 -9.86 1.37
C VAL A 185 -15.36 -8.52 1.07
N LEU A 186 -15.03 -7.50 1.86
CA LEU A 186 -15.38 -6.10 1.60
C LEU A 186 -14.09 -5.33 1.28
N ALA A 187 -13.88 -4.98 0.01
CA ALA A 187 -12.71 -4.21 -0.44
C ALA A 187 -13.07 -2.72 -0.54
N LEU A 188 -12.57 -1.93 0.41
CA LEU A 188 -12.92 -0.53 0.60
C LEU A 188 -12.04 0.38 -0.26
N ALA A 189 -12.65 1.34 -0.97
CA ALA A 189 -11.98 2.60 -1.31
C ALA A 189 -12.28 3.64 -0.23
N TYR A 190 -11.30 4.46 0.12
CA TYR A 190 -11.38 5.43 1.21
C TYR A 190 -11.13 6.86 0.70
N ARG A 191 -11.25 7.85 1.59
CA ARG A 191 -11.11 9.27 1.22
C ARG A 191 -9.85 9.52 0.36
N GLY A 192 -10.03 10.22 -0.76
CA GLY A 192 -8.97 10.49 -1.73
C GLY A 192 -8.95 9.55 -2.94
N ASP A 193 -9.64 8.41 -2.88
CA ASP A 193 -9.76 7.49 -4.00
C ASP A 193 -10.82 7.93 -5.03
N LEU A 194 -10.80 7.27 -6.19
CA LEU A 194 -11.80 7.47 -7.22
C LEU A 194 -13.19 7.08 -6.69
N GLY A 195 -14.14 8.02 -6.79
CA GLY A 195 -15.51 7.84 -6.32
C GLY A 195 -15.71 8.13 -4.82
N ALA A 196 -14.64 8.24 -4.03
CA ALA A 196 -14.71 8.62 -2.62
C ALA A 196 -14.55 10.14 -2.44
N PRO A 197 -15.05 10.71 -1.32
CA PRO A 197 -14.82 12.10 -0.96
C PRO A 197 -13.34 12.44 -0.90
N ARG A 198 -12.99 13.66 -1.31
CA ARG A 198 -11.63 14.17 -1.14
C ARG A 198 -11.38 14.57 0.32
N PRO A 199 -10.18 14.34 0.87
CA PRO A 199 -9.82 14.90 2.16
C PRO A 199 -9.86 16.44 2.10
N PRO A 200 -10.29 17.15 3.17
CA PRO A 200 -10.48 18.61 3.15
C PRO A 200 -9.24 19.42 2.76
N ASP A 201 -8.04 18.94 3.09
CA ASP A 201 -6.76 19.55 2.76
C ASP A 201 -6.12 18.99 1.47
N GLY A 202 -6.76 18.02 0.83
CA GLY A 202 -6.29 17.35 -0.38
C GLY A 202 -5.03 16.48 -0.17
N LEU A 203 -4.73 16.06 1.06
CA LEU A 203 -3.56 15.25 1.39
C LEU A 203 -3.95 13.87 1.93
N ASN A 204 -3.11 12.87 1.68
CA ASN A 204 -3.18 11.60 2.39
C ASN A 204 -2.48 11.74 3.75
N HIS A 205 -3.07 11.20 4.81
CA HIS A 205 -2.53 11.24 6.16
C HIS A 205 -1.92 9.92 6.61
N LEU A 206 -1.53 9.06 5.65
CA LEU A 206 -0.83 7.81 5.88
C LEU A 206 -1.53 6.89 6.90
N GLY A 207 -2.87 6.94 6.94
CA GLY A 207 -3.71 6.14 7.83
C GLY A 207 -4.17 6.87 9.09
N GLU A 208 -3.62 8.05 9.41
CA GLU A 208 -3.94 8.80 10.64
C GLU A 208 -5.39 9.28 10.71
N THR A 209 -5.97 9.65 9.57
CA THR A 209 -7.39 10.03 9.50
C THR A 209 -8.24 9.07 8.70
N GLU A 210 -7.63 8.41 7.71
CA GLU A 210 -8.29 7.47 6.82
C GLU A 210 -8.84 6.26 7.58
N TRP A 211 -8.27 5.89 8.73
CA TRP A 211 -8.78 4.76 9.53
C TRP A 211 -10.26 4.93 9.96
N ARG A 212 -10.79 6.16 10.00
CA ARG A 212 -12.21 6.42 10.26
C ARG A 212 -13.11 5.90 9.14
N ASP A 213 -12.61 5.86 7.91
CA ASP A 213 -13.33 5.26 6.76
C ASP A 213 -13.34 3.74 6.87
N LEU A 214 -12.23 3.14 7.33
CA LEU A 214 -12.20 1.72 7.66
C LEU A 214 -13.15 1.39 8.82
N ASP A 215 -13.20 2.22 9.86
CA ASP A 215 -14.16 2.06 10.95
C ASP A 215 -15.62 2.13 10.46
N ALA A 216 -15.92 3.01 9.50
CA ALA A 216 -17.24 3.03 8.84
C ALA A 216 -17.54 1.71 8.10
N ALA A 217 -16.55 1.14 7.40
CA ALA A 217 -16.68 -0.15 6.73
C ALA A 217 -16.86 -1.32 7.72
N ILE A 218 -16.18 -1.30 8.87
CA ILE A 218 -16.40 -2.29 9.94
C ILE A 218 -17.84 -2.23 10.43
N ARG A 219 -18.34 -1.04 10.76
CA ARG A 219 -19.73 -0.85 11.20
C ARG A 219 -20.73 -1.24 10.12
N TYR A 220 -20.42 -0.97 8.85
CA TYR A 220 -21.23 -1.44 7.73
C TYR A 220 -21.30 -2.96 7.71
N ALA A 221 -20.16 -3.65 7.67
CA ALA A 221 -20.10 -5.12 7.66
C ALA A 221 -20.95 -5.72 8.80
N LEU A 222 -20.82 -5.17 10.02
CA LEU A 222 -21.59 -5.63 11.18
C LEU A 222 -23.11 -5.44 11.02
N ARG A 223 -23.56 -4.31 10.45
CA ARG A 223 -24.98 -4.06 10.17
C ARG A 223 -25.54 -5.02 9.13
N TYR A 224 -24.71 -5.47 8.18
CA TYR A 224 -25.10 -6.32 7.06
C TYR A 224 -24.75 -7.80 7.24
N GLY A 225 -24.49 -8.23 8.48
CA GLY A 225 -24.48 -9.65 8.85
C GLY A 225 -23.13 -10.20 9.30
N ALA A 226 -22.05 -9.42 9.26
CA ALA A 226 -20.80 -9.82 9.89
C ALA A 226 -20.98 -9.91 11.41
N ARG A 227 -20.58 -11.03 12.01
CA ARG A 227 -20.47 -11.17 13.48
C ARG A 227 -19.10 -10.75 13.97
N ARG A 228 -18.08 -10.94 13.14
CA ARG A 228 -16.68 -10.63 13.40
C ARG A 228 -16.04 -10.12 12.13
N VAL A 229 -14.93 -9.40 12.27
CA VAL A 229 -14.15 -8.95 11.14
C VAL A 229 -12.67 -9.30 11.32
N VAL A 230 -12.01 -9.59 10.21
CA VAL A 230 -10.55 -9.61 10.09
C VAL A 230 -10.15 -8.46 9.17
N LEU A 231 -9.19 -7.65 9.59
CA LEU A 231 -8.72 -6.52 8.80
C LEU A 231 -7.48 -6.95 8.02
N LEU A 232 -7.54 -6.84 6.70
CA LEU A 232 -6.43 -7.13 5.79
C LEU A 232 -5.98 -5.81 5.18
N GLY A 233 -4.76 -5.39 5.50
CA GLY A 233 -4.23 -4.10 5.08
C GLY A 233 -2.87 -4.20 4.42
N TRP A 234 -2.65 -3.40 3.38
CA TRP A 234 -1.33 -3.16 2.79
C TRP A 234 -0.82 -1.77 3.13
N SER A 235 0.46 -1.61 3.45
CA SER A 235 1.08 -0.30 3.62
C SER A 235 0.32 0.61 4.60
N THR A 236 -0.25 1.72 4.14
CA THR A 236 -1.09 2.64 4.92
C THR A 236 -2.41 1.99 5.35
N GLY A 237 -2.99 1.08 4.55
CA GLY A 237 -4.15 0.28 4.94
C GLY A 237 -3.87 -0.63 6.14
N ALA A 238 -2.64 -1.12 6.28
CA ALA A 238 -2.22 -1.84 7.48
C ALA A 238 -2.13 -0.92 8.71
N THR A 239 -1.68 0.32 8.53
CA THR A 239 -1.72 1.36 9.59
C THR A 239 -3.14 1.68 10.00
N MET A 240 -4.07 1.78 9.03
CA MET A 240 -5.50 1.96 9.29
C MET A 240 -6.07 0.80 10.10
N ALA A 241 -5.70 -0.44 9.77
CA ALA A 241 -6.13 -1.63 10.49
C ALA A 241 -5.67 -1.62 11.96
N LEU A 242 -4.41 -1.26 12.22
CA LEU A 242 -3.88 -1.10 13.58
C LEU A 242 -4.63 -0.01 14.36
N ARG A 243 -4.85 1.15 13.73
CA ARG A 243 -5.59 2.26 14.34
C ARG A 243 -7.04 1.91 14.64
N ALA A 244 -7.71 1.20 13.74
CA ALA A 244 -9.07 0.73 13.95
C ALA A 244 -9.13 -0.29 15.11
N ALA A 245 -8.18 -1.23 15.19
CA ALA A 245 -8.09 -2.18 16.30
C ALA A 245 -7.92 -1.49 17.67
N GLU A 246 -7.30 -0.32 17.68
CA GLU A 246 -7.07 0.45 18.90
C GLU A 246 -8.23 1.39 19.26
N HIS A 247 -8.71 2.16 18.29
CA HIS A 247 -9.58 3.31 18.53
C HIS A 247 -11.05 3.09 18.15
N SER A 248 -11.36 2.03 17.41
CA SER A 248 -12.75 1.76 17.03
C SER A 248 -13.62 1.53 18.26
N ALA A 249 -14.83 2.10 18.22
CA ALA A 249 -15.87 1.83 19.21
C ALA A 249 -16.41 0.40 19.14
N VAL A 250 -16.16 -0.31 18.03
CA VAL A 250 -16.54 -1.71 17.79
C VAL A 250 -15.31 -2.62 17.68
N ARG A 251 -14.18 -2.21 18.26
CA ARG A 251 -12.90 -2.94 18.17
C ARG A 251 -12.97 -4.38 18.69
N GLU A 252 -13.88 -4.68 19.62
CA GLU A 252 -14.14 -6.02 20.14
C GLU A 252 -14.73 -6.99 19.10
N ARG A 253 -15.17 -6.48 17.94
CA ARG A 253 -15.60 -7.28 16.80
C ARG A 253 -14.45 -7.58 15.83
N ILE A 254 -13.32 -6.90 15.97
CA ILE A 254 -12.10 -7.19 15.21
C ILE A 254 -11.43 -8.39 15.88
N THR A 255 -11.21 -9.46 15.14
CA THR A 255 -10.72 -10.74 15.69
C THR A 255 -9.35 -11.15 15.16
N GLY A 256 -8.85 -10.47 14.14
CA GLY A 256 -7.49 -10.65 13.65
C GLY A 256 -7.08 -9.54 12.69
N LEU A 257 -5.77 -9.38 12.56
CA LEU A 257 -5.14 -8.44 11.64
C LEU A 257 -4.19 -9.18 10.70
N VAL A 258 -4.25 -8.88 9.41
CA VAL A 258 -3.28 -9.32 8.40
C VAL A 258 -2.67 -8.07 7.80
N LEU A 259 -1.37 -7.89 8.01
CA LEU A 259 -0.65 -6.66 7.71
C LEU A 259 0.48 -6.96 6.72
N ASP A 260 0.37 -6.42 5.51
CA ASP A 260 1.39 -6.54 4.46
C ASP A 260 2.18 -5.22 4.37
N SER A 261 3.50 -5.28 4.58
CA SER A 261 4.38 -4.12 4.56
C SER A 261 3.88 -2.93 5.41
N PRO A 262 3.53 -3.12 6.70
CA PRO A 262 2.85 -2.08 7.47
C PRO A 262 3.69 -0.82 7.66
N VAL A 263 3.07 0.34 7.43
CA VAL A 263 3.69 1.65 7.72
C VAL A 263 3.61 1.93 9.22
N LEU A 264 4.65 1.50 9.93
CA LEU A 264 4.79 1.69 11.39
C LEU A 264 5.54 2.97 11.77
N SER A 265 5.96 3.78 10.79
CA SER A 265 6.54 5.10 10.99
C SER A 265 6.26 6.00 9.79
N TRP A 266 5.29 6.90 9.93
CA TRP A 266 4.97 7.85 8.88
C TRP A 266 6.17 8.72 8.50
N GLU A 267 7.04 9.08 9.47
CA GLU A 267 8.23 9.86 9.20
C GLU A 267 9.23 9.12 8.30
N ALA A 268 9.49 7.85 8.60
CA ALA A 268 10.40 7.03 7.82
C ALA A 268 9.86 6.84 6.40
N THR A 269 8.56 6.56 6.29
CA THR A 269 7.87 6.40 5.00
C THR A 269 7.85 7.70 4.20
N LEU A 270 7.57 8.85 4.82
CA LEU A 270 7.61 10.14 4.14
C LEU A 270 9.02 10.44 3.62
N ARG A 271 10.06 10.22 4.43
CA ARG A 271 11.45 10.41 4.00
C ARG A 271 11.80 9.47 2.84
N ALA A 272 11.37 8.20 2.90
CA ALA A 272 11.59 7.24 1.82
C ALA A 272 10.91 7.67 0.51
N LEU A 273 9.62 8.03 0.57
CA LEU A 273 8.86 8.51 -0.59
C LEU A 273 9.42 9.81 -1.17
N ALA A 274 9.85 10.74 -0.32
CA ALA A 274 10.47 11.99 -0.77
C ALA A 274 11.82 11.73 -1.47
N ARG A 275 12.66 10.85 -0.91
CA ARG A 275 13.93 10.43 -1.53
C ARG A 275 13.72 9.73 -2.86
N ALA A 276 12.74 8.82 -2.94
CA ALA A 276 12.38 8.11 -4.16
C ALA A 276 11.92 9.09 -5.27
N ARG A 277 11.34 10.23 -4.90
CA ARG A 277 11.00 11.34 -5.82
C ARG A 277 12.15 12.34 -6.02
N HIS A 278 13.39 11.92 -5.76
CA HIS A 278 14.61 12.72 -5.92
C HIS A 278 14.64 14.02 -5.10
N THR A 279 13.94 14.07 -3.95
CA THR A 279 14.04 15.22 -3.05
C THR A 279 15.44 15.28 -2.43
N PRO A 280 16.16 16.41 -2.55
CA PRO A 280 17.48 16.58 -1.95
C PRO A 280 17.50 16.32 -0.42
N PRO A 281 18.53 15.63 0.12
CA PRO A 281 18.59 15.30 1.55
C PRO A 281 18.41 16.49 2.52
N PRO A 282 18.95 17.70 2.25
CA PRO A 282 18.74 18.86 3.12
C PRO A 282 17.28 19.33 3.21
N LEU A 283 16.43 18.98 2.24
CA LEU A 283 15.01 19.37 2.23
C LEU A 283 14.11 18.36 2.96
N LEU A 284 14.61 17.14 3.25
CA LEU A 284 13.80 16.11 3.91
C LEU A 284 13.28 16.52 5.30
N PRO A 285 14.06 17.19 6.18
CA PRO A 285 13.53 17.67 7.45
C PRO A 285 12.43 18.72 7.27
N LEU A 286 12.54 19.56 6.23
CA LEU A 286 11.51 20.55 5.89
C LEU A 286 10.24 19.88 5.37
N ALA A 287 10.37 18.82 4.58
CA ALA A 287 9.24 18.01 4.11
C ALA A 287 8.50 17.35 5.28
N VAL A 288 9.24 16.75 6.23
CA VAL A 288 8.68 16.18 7.46
C VAL A 288 7.94 17.26 8.24
N ARG A 289 8.56 18.42 8.51
CA ARG A 289 7.92 19.51 9.26
C ARG A 289 6.68 20.07 8.56
N ALA A 290 6.69 20.16 7.23
CA ALA A 290 5.54 20.58 6.45
C ALA A 290 4.40 19.56 6.54
N ALA A 291 4.71 18.25 6.49
CA ALA A 291 3.71 17.19 6.68
C ALA A 291 3.12 17.20 8.09
N GLN A 292 3.94 17.43 9.13
CA GLN A 292 3.46 17.56 10.53
C GLN A 292 2.42 18.67 10.66
N GLY A 293 2.74 19.86 10.13
CA GLY A 293 1.87 21.03 10.27
C GLY A 293 0.62 21.00 9.39
N ARG A 294 0.63 20.26 8.27
CA ARG A 294 -0.48 20.27 7.29
C ARG A 294 -1.38 19.04 7.39
N ALA A 295 -0.79 17.87 7.51
CA ALA A 295 -1.48 16.59 7.59
C ALA A 295 -1.71 16.14 9.05
N GLY A 296 -1.35 16.98 10.02
CA GLY A 296 -1.50 16.66 11.45
C GLY A 296 -0.72 15.41 11.88
N LEU A 297 0.30 15.01 11.12
CA LEU A 297 1.12 13.84 11.42
C LEU A 297 2.06 14.18 12.58
N HIS A 298 1.73 13.78 13.81
CA HIS A 298 2.60 14.06 14.97
C HIS A 298 3.48 12.84 15.26
N ALA A 299 4.77 13.05 15.55
CA ALA A 299 5.73 11.98 15.82
C ALA A 299 5.33 11.14 17.04
N ASP A 300 4.72 11.79 18.04
CA ASP A 300 4.31 11.17 19.31
C ASP A 300 3.22 10.09 19.11
N ARG A 301 2.41 10.20 18.05
CA ARG A 301 1.35 9.23 17.71
C ARG A 301 1.86 7.94 17.05
N VAL A 302 3.09 7.95 16.53
CA VAL A 302 3.73 6.75 15.93
C VAL A 302 4.29 5.83 17.01
N ALA A 303 4.82 6.41 18.09
CA ALA A 303 5.19 5.65 19.28
C ALA A 303 3.96 4.98 19.92
N GLU A 304 2.76 5.58 19.80
CA GLU A 304 1.48 4.97 20.22
C GLU A 304 1.10 3.73 19.39
N ILE A 305 1.12 3.80 18.05
CA ILE A 305 0.70 2.67 17.17
C ILE A 305 1.56 1.42 17.39
N THR A 306 2.82 1.59 17.78
CA THR A 306 3.75 0.49 18.07
C THR A 306 3.87 0.19 19.56
N HIS A 307 3.03 0.79 20.41
CA HIS A 307 3.00 0.46 21.83
C HIS A 307 2.47 -0.96 21.98
N PRO A 308 3.31 -1.92 22.38
CA PRO A 308 2.99 -3.34 22.29
C PRO A 308 1.71 -3.67 23.05
N ASP A 309 1.43 -3.01 24.18
CA ASP A 309 0.28 -3.30 25.06
C ASP A 309 -1.09 -2.95 24.46
N ARG A 310 -1.16 -2.18 23.37
CA ARG A 310 -2.44 -1.78 22.74
C ARG A 310 -2.97 -2.80 21.74
N LEU A 311 -2.13 -3.73 21.30
CA LEU A 311 -2.54 -4.81 20.40
C LEU A 311 -3.16 -5.96 21.20
N ALA A 312 -4.44 -6.26 20.96
CA ALA A 312 -5.18 -7.26 21.73
C ALA A 312 -5.62 -8.50 20.91
N VAL A 313 -5.34 -8.51 19.60
CA VAL A 313 -5.83 -9.54 18.68
C VAL A 313 -4.67 -10.24 17.95
N PRO A 314 -4.84 -11.51 17.56
CA PRO A 314 -3.88 -12.20 16.70
C PRO A 314 -3.55 -11.38 15.46
N THR A 315 -2.26 -11.28 15.14
CA THR A 315 -1.77 -10.46 14.03
C THR A 315 -0.74 -11.21 13.22
N LEU A 316 -0.98 -11.33 11.92
CA LEU A 316 -0.04 -11.85 10.95
C LEU A 316 0.57 -10.69 10.17
N ILE A 317 1.91 -10.60 10.19
CA ILE A 317 2.65 -9.60 9.42
C ILE A 317 3.41 -10.30 8.30
N PHE A 318 3.27 -9.82 7.08
CA PHE A 318 4.14 -10.13 5.95
C PHE A 318 5.07 -8.94 5.70
N HIS A 319 6.38 -9.12 5.83
CA HIS A 319 7.33 -8.03 5.59
C HIS A 319 8.74 -8.56 5.28
N GLY A 320 9.39 -7.96 4.28
CA GLY A 320 10.73 -8.32 3.83
C GLY A 320 11.80 -7.24 4.07
N PRO A 321 13.08 -7.62 4.05
CA PRO A 321 14.20 -6.67 4.15
C PRO A 321 14.37 -5.77 2.92
N ASP A 322 13.78 -6.14 1.77
CA ASP A 322 13.86 -5.40 0.52
C ASP A 322 12.78 -4.28 0.40
N ASP A 323 11.98 -4.08 1.45
CA ASP A 323 11.03 -2.98 1.55
C ASP A 323 11.76 -1.65 1.76
N GLN A 324 11.78 -0.81 0.72
CA GLN A 324 12.44 0.49 0.75
C GLN A 324 11.55 1.64 1.24
N VAL A 325 10.28 1.37 1.54
CA VAL A 325 9.28 2.40 1.91
C VAL A 325 8.95 2.31 3.39
N ALA A 326 8.75 1.11 3.91
CA ALA A 326 8.48 0.85 5.32
C ALA A 326 9.66 0.08 5.94
N PRO A 327 10.36 0.63 6.95
CA PRO A 327 11.45 -0.10 7.59
C PRO A 327 10.95 -1.36 8.31
N TRP A 328 11.31 -2.52 7.78
CA TRP A 328 10.88 -3.81 8.32
C TRP A 328 11.40 -4.10 9.73
N GLU A 329 12.46 -3.43 10.18
CA GLU A 329 12.98 -3.51 11.55
C GLU A 329 11.90 -3.16 12.58
N LEU A 330 10.96 -2.29 12.23
CA LEU A 330 9.81 -1.94 13.08
C LEU A 330 8.88 -3.14 13.24
N SER A 331 8.59 -3.86 12.16
CA SER A 331 7.80 -5.10 12.20
C SER A 331 8.50 -6.20 13.00
N ARG A 332 9.81 -6.38 12.83
CA ARG A 332 10.61 -7.30 13.65
C ARG A 332 10.58 -6.95 15.13
N ARG A 333 10.61 -5.65 15.47
CA ARG A 333 10.57 -5.21 16.86
C ARG A 333 9.19 -5.45 17.47
N LEU A 334 8.12 -5.19 16.72
CA LEU A 334 6.75 -5.47 17.15
C LEU A 334 6.56 -6.98 17.41
N ALA A 335 6.95 -7.83 16.45
CA ALA A 335 6.85 -9.28 16.60
C ALA A 335 7.66 -9.82 17.78
N ARG A 336 8.87 -9.29 18.04
CA ARG A 336 9.66 -9.67 19.22
C ARG A 336 9.03 -9.23 20.54
N ARG A 337 8.36 -8.07 20.58
CA ARG A 337 7.73 -7.55 21.80
C ARG A 337 6.39 -8.22 22.11
N ARG A 338 5.65 -8.65 21.09
CA ARG A 338 4.34 -9.30 21.21
C ARG A 338 4.32 -10.66 20.53
N GLY A 339 5.32 -11.49 20.79
CA GLY A 339 5.42 -12.83 20.19
C GLY A 339 4.27 -13.76 20.58
N ASP A 340 3.50 -13.40 21.62
CA ASP A 340 2.26 -14.03 22.04
C ASP A 340 1.09 -13.82 21.05
N LEU A 341 1.06 -12.69 20.33
CA LEU A 341 -0.01 -12.35 19.39
C LEU A 341 0.44 -12.14 17.95
N VAL A 342 1.71 -11.76 17.74
CA VAL A 342 2.22 -11.28 16.46
C VAL A 342 3.13 -12.33 15.84
N THR A 343 2.70 -12.87 14.70
CA THR A 343 3.52 -13.72 13.86
C THR A 343 4.07 -12.90 12.70
N LEU A 344 5.39 -12.83 12.56
CA LEU A 344 6.05 -12.23 11.39
C LEU A 344 6.48 -13.32 10.42
N HIS A 345 5.94 -13.28 9.20
CA HIS A 345 6.45 -14.04 8.07
C HIS A 345 7.37 -13.14 7.23
N THR A 346 8.65 -13.50 7.17
CA THR A 346 9.66 -12.76 6.41
C THR A 346 9.65 -13.20 4.96
N VAL A 347 9.47 -12.24 4.04
CA VAL A 347 9.47 -12.49 2.60
C VAL A 347 10.69 -11.82 1.97
N PRO A 348 11.73 -12.57 1.57
CA PRO A 348 12.90 -11.98 0.92
C PRO A 348 12.61 -11.61 -0.55
N ARG A 349 13.34 -10.63 -1.08
CA ARG A 349 13.29 -10.19 -2.49
C ARG A 349 11.91 -9.67 -2.93
N ALA A 350 11.13 -9.18 -2.00
CA ALA A 350 9.83 -8.56 -2.25
C ALA A 350 9.91 -7.04 -1.98
N PRO A 351 9.56 -6.18 -2.95
CA PRO A 351 9.43 -4.75 -2.70
C PRO A 351 8.19 -4.46 -1.84
N HIS A 352 8.06 -3.20 -1.42
CA HIS A 352 6.95 -2.74 -0.60
C HIS A 352 5.58 -3.16 -1.13
N ALA A 353 4.74 -3.72 -0.25
CA ALA A 353 3.38 -4.19 -0.53
C ALA A 353 3.27 -5.28 -1.62
N ALA A 354 4.38 -5.95 -1.96
CA ALA A 354 4.45 -7.03 -2.93
C ALA A 354 4.84 -8.37 -2.30
N MET A 355 4.56 -8.55 -1.00
CA MET A 355 4.94 -9.76 -0.27
C MET A 355 4.20 -10.99 -0.83
N TRP A 356 2.92 -10.82 -1.22
CA TRP A 356 2.17 -11.85 -1.94
C TRP A 356 2.76 -12.15 -3.31
N ASN A 357 3.22 -11.14 -4.05
CA ASN A 357 3.72 -11.29 -5.41
C ASN A 357 4.98 -12.15 -5.50
N ALA A 358 5.86 -12.07 -4.50
CA ALA A 358 7.11 -12.81 -4.50
C ALA A 358 6.91 -14.32 -4.34
N ASP A 359 5.93 -14.73 -3.55
CA ASP A 359 5.57 -16.14 -3.33
C ASP A 359 4.07 -16.27 -2.99
N PRO A 360 3.19 -16.30 -4.02
CA PRO A 360 1.74 -16.37 -3.80
C PRO A 360 1.29 -17.62 -3.05
N GLU A 361 1.97 -18.76 -3.25
CA GLU A 361 1.60 -20.04 -2.66
C GLU A 361 1.87 -20.04 -1.16
N GLU A 362 3.10 -19.68 -0.74
CA GLU A 362 3.46 -19.61 0.67
C GLU A 362 2.65 -18.52 1.39
N TYR A 363 2.45 -17.34 0.77
CA TYR A 363 1.62 -16.29 1.34
C TYR A 363 0.19 -16.78 1.62
N GLN A 364 -0.44 -17.41 0.61
CA GLN A 364 -1.81 -17.91 0.74
C GLN A 364 -1.90 -19.02 1.77
N GLU A 365 -0.92 -19.92 1.85
CA GLU A 365 -0.90 -20.96 2.87
C GLU A 365 -0.79 -20.39 4.29
N ARG A 366 0.06 -19.37 4.50
CA ARG A 366 0.19 -18.67 5.78
C ARG A 366 -1.09 -17.95 6.15
N LEU A 367 -1.69 -17.22 5.20
CA LEU A 367 -2.98 -16.56 5.38
C LEU A 367 -4.08 -17.57 5.73
N ARG A 368 -4.13 -18.69 5.00
CA ARG A 368 -5.10 -19.78 5.22
C ARG A 368 -5.00 -20.33 6.63
N ARG A 369 -3.78 -20.64 7.11
CA ARG A 369 -3.55 -21.14 8.47
C ARG A 369 -3.99 -20.13 9.51
N PHE A 370 -3.65 -18.85 9.32
CA PHE A 370 -4.03 -17.78 10.24
C PHE A 370 -5.54 -17.54 10.32
N LEU A 371 -6.24 -17.60 9.19
CA LEU A 371 -7.70 -17.39 9.15
C LEU A 371 -8.48 -18.59 9.67
N THR A 372 -7.94 -19.81 9.61
CA THR A 372 -8.68 -21.04 9.98
C THR A 372 -9.32 -21.00 11.38
N PRO A 373 -8.67 -20.53 12.45
CA PRO A 373 -9.33 -20.38 13.76
C PRO A 373 -10.27 -19.16 13.87
N LEU A 374 -10.30 -18.27 12.87
CA LEU A 374 -11.04 -17.00 12.90
C LEU A 374 -12.33 -17.03 12.05
N VAL A 375 -12.46 -17.95 11.08
CA VAL A 375 -13.55 -17.97 10.07
C VAL A 375 -14.38 -19.24 10.05
#